data_AF-A0A0F6SE37-F1
#
_entry.id   AF-A0A0F6SE37-F1
#
_cell.length_a   1.000
_cell.length_b   1.000
_cell.length_c   1.000
_cell.angle_alpha   90.00
_cell.angle_beta   90.00
_cell.angle_gamma   90.00
#
_symmetry.space_group_name_H-M   'P 1'
#
loop_
_entity.id
_entity.type
_entity.pdbx_description
1 polymer ?
#
loop_
_entity_poly.entity_id
_entity_poly.type
_entity_poly.pdbx_seq_one_letter_code
_entity_poly.pdbx_strand_id
1 'polypeptide(L)'
;MAARFVYYFGPAKPGIEADMSKLSDFLSTNKIDSRRVVLASKDIEQRTAEDRKLVATKKAMKDGKAEKDEAVLKQKPRSGRPVTGAAMTKALGGQTVSGPVKTRIVKAVNAVLTQKKKPEITLRDLF
;
A
#
# COMPACT_ATOMS: atom_id res chain seq x y z
N MET A 1 -29.31 -50.73 -3.93
CA MET A 1 -29.84 -49.35 -4.05
C MET A 1 -28.67 -48.40 -3.83
N ALA A 2 -28.08 -47.85 -4.90
CA ALA A 2 -26.92 -46.96 -4.82
C ALA A 2 -27.34 -45.57 -5.29
N ALA A 3 -27.41 -44.61 -4.36
CA ALA A 3 -27.74 -43.23 -4.67
C ALA A 3 -26.54 -42.57 -5.38
N ARG A 4 -26.67 -42.31 -6.68
CA ARG A 4 -25.75 -41.47 -7.44
C ARG A 4 -25.93 -40.01 -7.01
N PHE A 5 -24.98 -39.50 -6.24
CA PHE A 5 -24.89 -38.09 -5.90
C PHE A 5 -24.38 -37.33 -7.15
N VAL A 6 -25.31 -36.77 -7.92
CA VAL A 6 -25.00 -35.91 -9.07
C VAL A 6 -24.64 -34.53 -8.53
N TYR A 7 -23.35 -34.24 -8.44
CA TYR A 7 -22.88 -32.88 -8.17
C TYR A 7 -23.18 -32.00 -9.38
N TYR A 8 -24.29 -31.27 -9.33
CA TYR A 8 -24.52 -30.14 -10.21
C TYR A 8 -23.48 -29.06 -9.90
N PHE A 9 -22.37 -29.08 -10.64
CA PHE A 9 -21.54 -27.90 -10.83
C PHE A 9 -22.41 -26.88 -11.59
N GLY A 10 -23.09 -26.03 -10.84
CA GLY A 10 -23.82 -24.88 -11.40
C GLY A 10 -22.87 -24.01 -12.21
N PRO A 11 -23.39 -23.26 -13.20
CA PRO A 11 -22.56 -22.38 -14.02
C PRO A 11 -21.80 -21.42 -13.10
N ALA A 12 -20.49 -21.32 -13.32
CA ALA A 12 -19.64 -20.35 -12.63
C ALA A 12 -20.34 -18.99 -12.68
N LYS A 13 -20.46 -18.34 -11.52
CA LYS A 13 -21.06 -17.00 -11.43
C LYS A 13 -20.47 -16.14 -12.56
N PRO A 14 -21.31 -15.47 -13.37
CA PRO A 14 -20.81 -14.62 -14.45
C PRO A 14 -19.78 -13.67 -13.84
N GLY A 15 -18.61 -13.65 -14.47
CA GLY A 15 -17.46 -12.89 -14.00
C GLY A 15 -17.93 -11.49 -13.63
N ILE A 16 -17.58 -11.07 -12.42
CA ILE A 16 -17.66 -9.67 -12.03
C ILE A 16 -16.85 -8.96 -13.10
N GLU A 17 -17.52 -8.28 -14.04
CA GLU A 17 -16.84 -7.31 -14.88
C GLU A 17 -16.24 -6.31 -13.90
N ALA A 18 -14.93 -6.42 -13.72
CA ALA A 18 -14.22 -5.53 -12.84
C ALA A 18 -14.40 -4.15 -13.45
N ASP A 19 -15.22 -3.31 -12.81
CA ASP A 19 -15.15 -1.86 -13.03
C ASP A 19 -13.69 -1.49 -12.78
N MET A 20 -12.93 -1.35 -13.87
CA MET A 20 -11.51 -1.14 -13.81
C MET A 20 -11.30 0.19 -13.09
N SER A 21 -10.62 0.14 -11.95
CA SER A 21 -10.33 1.35 -11.19
C SER A 21 -9.49 2.33 -12.01
N LYS A 22 -9.62 3.63 -11.74
CA LYS A 22 -8.69 4.65 -12.28
C LYS A 22 -7.22 4.26 -12.07
N LEU A 23 -6.93 3.61 -10.94
CA LEU A 23 -5.61 3.08 -10.64
C LEU A 23 -5.19 1.98 -11.62
N SER A 24 -6.05 0.99 -11.92
CA SER A 24 -5.73 -0.06 -12.87
C SER A 24 -5.49 0.49 -14.27
N ASP A 25 -6.29 1.47 -14.71
CA ASP A 25 -6.13 2.15 -16.00
C ASP A 25 -4.84 2.95 -16.07
N PHE A 26 -4.49 3.62 -14.97
CA PHE A 26 -3.24 4.36 -14.87
C PHE A 26 -2.02 3.43 -14.96
N LEU A 27 -2.04 2.31 -14.23
CA LEU A 27 -0.93 1.36 -14.23
C LEU A 27 -0.76 0.67 -15.59
N SER A 28 -1.86 0.31 -16.26
CA SER A 28 -1.81 -0.29 -17.60
C SER A 28 -1.25 0.68 -18.64
N THR A 29 -1.75 1.92 -18.66
CA THR A 29 -1.27 3.00 -19.55
C THR A 29 0.22 3.27 -19.36
N ASN A 30 0.69 3.28 -18.11
CA ASN A 30 2.09 3.52 -17.79
C ASN A 30 2.98 2.27 -17.82
N LYS A 31 2.41 1.10 -18.18
CA LYS A 31 3.08 -0.21 -18.19
C LYS A 31 3.79 -0.49 -16.87
N ILE A 32 3.10 -0.24 -15.76
CA ILE A 32 3.60 -0.48 -14.41
C ILE A 32 2.96 -1.76 -13.88
N ASP A 33 3.80 -2.71 -13.46
CA ASP A 33 3.34 -3.90 -12.77
C ASP A 33 2.95 -3.55 -11.31
N SER A 34 1.77 -3.99 -10.88
CA SER A 34 1.27 -3.82 -9.52
C SER A 34 2.20 -4.42 -8.46
N ARG A 35 2.93 -5.49 -8.79
CA ARG A 35 3.93 -6.13 -7.91
C ARG A 35 5.09 -5.20 -7.63
N ARG A 36 5.52 -4.39 -8.61
CA ARG A 36 6.59 -3.40 -8.43
C ARG A 36 6.17 -2.30 -7.47
N VAL A 37 4.90 -1.90 -7.50
CA VAL A 37 4.37 -0.91 -6.56
C VAL A 37 4.35 -1.45 -5.12
N VAL A 38 4.00 -2.72 -4.93
CA VAL A 38 4.06 -3.38 -3.61
C VAL A 38 5.51 -3.44 -3.09
N LEU A 39 6.47 -3.80 -3.95
CA LEU A 39 7.89 -3.82 -3.58
C LEU A 39 8.41 -2.42 -3.25
N ALA A 40 8.14 -1.42 -4.10
CA ALA A 40 8.53 -0.04 -3.83
C ALA A 40 7.94 0.49 -2.51
N SER A 41 6.68 0.13 -2.21
CA SER A 41 6.07 0.47 -0.92
C SER A 41 6.80 -0.16 0.27
N LYS A 42 7.28 -1.41 0.12
CA LYS A 42 8.07 -2.09 1.15
C LYS A 42 9.35 -1.33 1.46
N ASP A 43 10.11 -0.95 0.44
CA ASP A 43 11.40 -0.31 0.62
C ASP A 43 11.27 1.10 1.24
N ILE A 44 10.25 1.86 0.84
CA ILE A 44 10.02 3.23 1.30
C ILE A 44 9.46 3.26 2.73
N GLU A 45 8.50 2.39 3.02
CA GLU A 45 7.79 2.43 4.30
C GLU A 45 8.50 1.64 5.41
N GLN A 46 9.50 0.81 5.08
CA GLN A 46 10.25 0.04 6.07
C GLN A 46 11.01 0.95 7.02
N ARG A 47 10.92 0.62 8.32
CA ARG A 47 11.66 1.33 9.38
C ARG A 47 13.15 1.01 9.28
N THR A 48 13.95 2.07 9.27
CA THR A 48 15.41 1.95 9.34
C THR A 48 15.86 1.72 10.78
N ALA A 49 17.17 1.51 10.98
CA ALA A 49 17.76 1.50 12.32
C ALA A 49 17.58 2.86 13.02
N GLU A 50 17.68 3.96 12.28
CA GLU A 50 17.47 5.33 12.78
C GLU A 50 16.04 5.54 13.25
N ASP A 51 15.04 5.13 12.46
CA ASP A 51 13.63 5.19 12.87
C ASP A 51 13.38 4.41 14.16
N ARG A 52 14.02 3.24 14.31
CA ARG A 52 13.90 2.41 15.52
C ARG A 52 14.52 3.09 16.73
N LYS A 53 15.69 3.71 16.57
CA LYS A 53 16.34 4.52 17.63
C LYS A 53 15.46 5.69 18.03
N LEU A 54 14.90 6.43 17.06
CA LEU A 54 14.00 7.55 17.32
C LEU A 54 12.74 7.14 18.08
N VAL A 55 12.14 6.00 17.75
CA VAL A 55 10.99 5.49 18.50
C VAL A 55 11.39 5.11 19.93
N ALA A 56 12.56 4.51 20.12
CA ALA A 56 13.06 4.14 21.45
C ALA A 56 13.36 5.37 22.31
N THR A 57 14.03 6.38 21.77
CA THR A 57 14.33 7.63 22.49
C THR A 57 13.05 8.36 22.88
N LYS A 58 12.07 8.47 21.97
CA LYS A 58 10.75 9.07 22.30
C LYS A 58 10.01 8.33 23.41
N LYS A 59 10.08 7.00 23.43
CA LYS A 59 9.51 6.21 24.52
C LYS A 59 10.24 6.49 25.84
N ALA A 60 11.57 6.49 25.84
CA ALA A 60 12.36 6.79 27.03
C ALA A 60 12.08 8.21 27.60
N MET A 61 11.91 9.21 26.73
CA MET A 61 11.50 10.57 27.15
C MET A 61 10.09 10.59 27.74
N LYS A 62 9.15 9.83 27.15
CA LYS A 62 7.78 9.73 27.67
C LYS A 62 7.77 9.06 29.06
N ASP A 63 8.64 8.07 29.26
CA ASP A 63 8.77 7.31 30.51
C ASP A 63 9.67 8.03 31.54
N GLY A 64 10.16 9.24 31.26
CA GLY A 64 10.97 10.05 32.17
C GLY A 64 12.42 9.58 32.37
N LYS A 65 12.90 8.63 31.54
CA LYS A 65 14.25 8.04 31.61
C LYS A 65 15.29 8.79 30.77
N ALA A 66 14.88 9.83 30.06
CA ALA A 66 15.73 10.67 29.22
C ALA A 66 15.22 12.11 29.20
N GLU A 67 16.13 13.07 28.99
CA GLU A 67 15.79 14.48 28.82
C GLU A 67 14.90 14.69 27.58
N LYS A 68 13.94 15.61 27.71
CA LYS A 68 13.00 15.93 26.64
C LYS A 68 13.69 16.85 25.64
N ASP A 69 14.07 16.29 24.50
CA ASP A 69 14.54 17.05 23.36
C ASP A 69 13.38 17.31 22.37
N GLU A 70 12.99 18.58 22.23
CA GLU A 70 11.94 18.99 21.29
C GLU A 70 12.26 18.70 19.82
N ALA A 71 13.54 18.72 19.43
CA ALA A 71 13.95 18.43 18.07
C ALA A 71 13.69 16.96 17.72
N VAL A 72 14.02 16.05 18.63
CA VAL A 72 13.76 14.62 18.46
C VAL A 72 12.25 14.34 18.50
N LEU A 73 11.48 15.02 19.35
CA LEU A 73 10.03 14.86 19.43
C LEU A 73 9.32 15.28 18.13
N LYS A 74 9.83 16.28 17.40
CA LYS A 74 9.28 16.74 16.11
C LYS A 74 9.57 15.78 14.95
N GLN A 75 10.66 15.01 14.99
CA GLN A 75 11.00 14.08 13.90
C GLN A 75 10.02 12.91 13.79
N LYS A 76 9.34 12.74 12.66
CA LYS A 76 8.35 11.67 12.48
C LYS A 76 9.01 10.44 11.84
N PRO A 77 9.04 9.29 12.54
CA PRO A 77 9.60 8.08 11.96
C PRO A 77 8.72 7.57 10.83
N ARG A 78 9.30 6.73 9.96
CA ARG A 78 8.53 6.03 8.92
C ARG A 78 7.44 5.15 9.54
N SER A 79 6.38 4.94 8.76
CA SER A 79 5.20 4.17 9.18
C SER A 79 5.56 2.75 9.60
N GLY A 80 6.48 2.10 8.86
CA GLY A 80 6.81 0.68 9.02
C GLY A 80 5.78 -0.26 8.39
N ARG A 81 4.74 0.27 7.75
CA ARG A 81 3.59 -0.51 7.26
C ARG A 81 3.49 -0.37 5.74
N PRO A 82 3.97 -1.35 4.96
CA PRO A 82 3.87 -1.31 3.51
C PRO A 82 2.45 -1.63 3.02
N VAL A 83 2.21 -1.34 1.74
CA VAL A 83 1.01 -1.80 1.03
C VAL A 83 1.12 -3.31 0.82
N THR A 84 0.06 -4.04 1.17
CA THR A 84 0.01 -5.50 0.99
C THR A 84 -0.61 -5.85 -0.37
N GLY A 85 -0.31 -7.06 -0.88
CA GLY A 85 -0.91 -7.55 -2.12
C GLY A 85 -2.45 -7.56 -2.06
N ALA A 86 -3.03 -7.96 -0.93
CA ALA A 86 -4.48 -7.93 -0.74
C ALA A 86 -5.06 -6.51 -0.76
N ALA A 87 -4.34 -5.50 -0.24
CA ALA A 87 -4.78 -4.12 -0.35
C ALA A 87 -4.66 -3.59 -1.79
N MET A 88 -3.65 -4.04 -2.53
CA MET A 88 -3.46 -3.69 -3.94
C MET A 88 -4.55 -4.32 -4.82
N THR A 89 -4.91 -5.58 -4.63
CA THR A 89 -5.99 -6.23 -5.40
C THR A 89 -7.33 -5.56 -5.17
N LYS A 90 -7.64 -5.16 -3.92
CA LYS A 90 -8.83 -4.36 -3.59
C LYS A 90 -8.83 -3.02 -4.31
N ALA A 91 -7.70 -2.30 -4.27
CA ALA A 91 -7.56 -1.02 -4.94
C ALA A 91 -7.72 -1.13 -6.47
N LEU A 92 -7.15 -2.18 -7.08
CA LEU A 92 -7.27 -2.46 -8.52
C LEU A 92 -8.71 -2.78 -8.93
N GLY A 93 -9.45 -3.51 -8.10
CA GLY A 93 -10.86 -3.84 -8.33
C GLY A 93 -11.83 -2.73 -7.91
N GLY A 94 -11.37 -1.48 -7.74
CA GLY A 94 -12.22 -0.33 -7.43
C GLY A 94 -12.84 -0.34 -6.03
N GLN A 95 -12.44 -1.28 -5.16
CA GLN A 95 -13.01 -1.39 -3.82
C GLN A 95 -12.51 -0.29 -2.89
N THR A 96 -13.26 -0.05 -1.81
CA THR A 96 -12.89 0.93 -0.79
C THR A 96 -11.62 0.49 -0.06
N VAL A 97 -10.60 1.35 -0.12
CA VAL A 97 -9.34 1.21 0.61
C VAL A 97 -9.16 2.40 1.55
N SER A 98 -8.53 2.17 2.70
CA SER A 98 -8.36 3.21 3.73
C SER A 98 -7.46 4.35 3.24
N GLY A 99 -7.68 5.56 3.76
CA GLY A 99 -6.91 6.76 3.39
C GLY A 99 -5.39 6.57 3.47
N PRO A 100 -4.83 6.04 4.58
CA PRO A 100 -3.39 5.79 4.68
C PRO A 100 -2.86 4.82 3.61
N VAL A 101 -3.66 3.85 3.18
CA VAL A 101 -3.28 2.91 2.11
C VAL A 101 -3.22 3.64 0.77
N LYS A 102 -4.22 4.47 0.45
CA LYS A 102 -4.20 5.31 -0.76
C LYS A 102 -2.95 6.19 -0.82
N THR A 103 -2.60 6.86 0.28
CA THR A 103 -1.41 7.73 0.34
C THR A 103 -0.11 6.94 0.12
N ARG A 104 -0.01 5.72 0.68
CA ARG A 104 1.17 4.86 0.47
C ARG A 104 1.27 4.33 -0.95
N ILE A 105 0.14 4.01 -1.57
CA ILE A 105 0.08 3.61 -2.97
C ILE A 105 0.62 4.76 -3.85
N VAL A 106 0.15 5.99 -3.66
CA VAL A 106 0.64 7.16 -4.42
C VAL A 106 2.15 7.34 -4.26
N LYS A 107 2.68 7.30 -3.03
CA LYS A 107 4.12 7.38 -2.78
C LYS A 107 4.91 6.29 -3.50
N ALA A 108 4.42 5.05 -3.46
CA ALA A 108 5.05 3.93 -4.12
C ALA A 108 5.00 4.05 -5.65
N VAL A 109 3.87 4.52 -6.22
CA VAL A 109 3.75 4.78 -7.65
C VAL A 109 4.69 5.91 -8.07
N ASN A 110 4.77 7.01 -7.31
CA ASN A 110 5.71 8.10 -7.56
C ASN A 110 7.16 7.61 -7.58
N ALA A 111 7.55 6.75 -6.64
CA ALA A 111 8.89 6.18 -6.64
C ALA A 111 9.19 5.29 -7.86
N VAL A 112 8.17 4.63 -8.43
CA VAL A 112 8.33 3.89 -9.69
C VAL A 112 8.37 4.85 -10.89
N LEU A 113 7.62 5.96 -10.84
CA LEU A 113 7.61 6.98 -11.88
C LEU A 113 8.92 7.75 -11.95
N THR A 114 9.57 8.05 -10.81
CA THR A 114 10.88 8.70 -10.79
C THR A 114 11.95 7.84 -11.46
N GLN A 115 11.94 6.53 -11.24
CA GLN A 115 12.81 5.58 -11.98
C GLN A 115 12.54 5.60 -13.48
N LYS A 116 11.29 5.82 -13.88
CA LYS A 116 10.85 5.95 -15.27
C LYS A 116 10.98 7.38 -15.83
N LYS A 117 11.50 8.35 -15.06
CA LYS A 117 11.61 9.77 -15.40
C LYS A 117 10.28 10.39 -15.85
N LYS A 118 9.19 10.00 -15.20
CA LYS A 118 7.84 10.53 -15.43
C LYS A 118 7.47 11.54 -14.34
N PRO A 119 6.53 12.47 -14.60
CA PRO A 119 6.08 13.43 -13.60
C PRO A 119 5.44 12.72 -12.40
N GLU A 120 5.53 13.35 -11.23
CA GLU A 120 4.85 12.90 -10.03
C GLU A 120 3.33 13.08 -10.14
N ILE A 121 2.60 12.20 -9.48
CA ILE A 121 1.13 12.21 -9.44
C ILE A 121 0.62 12.40 -8.01
N THR A 122 -0.63 12.83 -7.90
CA THR A 122 -1.32 13.10 -6.64
C THR A 122 -2.40 12.07 -6.34
N LEU A 123 -3.02 12.17 -5.15
CA LEU A 123 -4.10 11.27 -4.74
C LEU A 123 -5.33 11.32 -5.65
N ARG A 124 -5.68 12.50 -6.18
CA ARG A 124 -6.87 12.70 -7.02
C ARG A 124 -6.73 12.06 -8.40
N ASP A 125 -5.48 11.91 -8.85
CA ASP A 125 -5.18 11.32 -10.16
C ASP A 125 -5.36 9.79 -10.14
N LEU A 126 -5.28 9.15 -8.97
CA LEU A 126 -5.37 7.70 -8.81
C LEU A 126 -6.68 7.19 -8.20
N PHE A 127 -7.43 8.02 -7.47
CA PHE A 127 -8.65 7.64 -6.77
C PHE A 127 -9.74 8.72 -6.93
#